data_AF-A0A5E6Y1G8-F1
#
_entry.id   AF-A0A5E6Y1G8-F1
#
_cell.length_a   1.000
_cell.length_b   1.000
_cell.length_c   1.000
_cell.angle_alpha   90.00
_cell.angle_beta   90.00
_cell.angle_gamma   90.00
#
_symmetry.space_group_name_H-M   'P 1'
#
loop_
_entity.id
_entity.type
_entity.pdbx_description
1 polymer ?
#
loop_
_entity_poly.entity_id
_entity_poly.type
_entity_poly.pdbx_seq_one_letter_code
_entity_poly.pdbx_strand_id
1 'polypeptide(L)'
;MGLVRENKEHLNKAGFGYTASIAFKDVGEKKRTSKYLSRDAIKGLLKDKQMIPCKVVVTATGYKAYYTKSLFIPIADVFSALSDYDSFR
;
A
#
# COMPACT_ATOMS: atom_id res chain seq x y z
N MET A 1 -3.40 5.25 -6.33
CA MET A 1 -3.42 3.94 -7.03
C MET A 1 -2.19 3.18 -6.57
N GLY A 2 -2.33 1.91 -6.21
CA GLY A 2 -1.21 1.05 -5.85
C GLY A 2 -0.81 0.16 -7.02
N LEU A 3 0.46 -0.25 -7.07
CA LEU A 3 0.98 -1.22 -8.03
C LEU A 3 1.42 -2.46 -7.27
N VAL A 4 1.01 -3.64 -7.73
CA VAL A 4 1.53 -4.92 -7.24
C VAL A 4 2.41 -5.50 -8.33
N ARG A 5 3.62 -5.90 -7.98
CA ARG A 5 4.59 -6.54 -8.87
C ARG A 5 5.03 -7.86 -8.28
N GLU A 6 5.34 -8.82 -9.13
CA GLU A 6 5.97 -10.05 -8.69
C GLU A 6 7.34 -9.75 -8.09
N ASN A 7 7.63 -10.35 -6.93
CA ASN A 7 8.95 -10.34 -6.33
C ASN A 7 9.80 -11.43 -6.99
N LYS A 8 10.63 -11.02 -7.97
CA LYS A 8 11.50 -11.93 -8.72
C LYS A 8 12.60 -12.57 -7.87
N GLU A 9 12.88 -12.06 -6.68
CA GLU A 9 13.85 -12.68 -5.76
C GLU A 9 13.32 -14.01 -5.17
N HIS A 10 12.03 -14.29 -5.31
CA HIS A 10 11.38 -15.52 -4.86
C HIS A 10 11.25 -16.61 -5.95
N LEU A 11 11.89 -16.47 -7.11
CA LEU A 11 11.77 -17.42 -8.24
C LEU A 11 12.18 -18.87 -7.91
N ASN A 12 12.94 -19.11 -6.83
CA ASN A 12 13.47 -20.44 -6.47
C ASN A 12 12.94 -21.00 -5.14
N LYS A 13 11.87 -20.43 -4.56
CA LYS A 13 11.22 -20.95 -3.33
C LYS A 13 9.78 -21.34 -3.65
N ALA A 14 9.26 -22.40 -3.01
CA ALA A 14 7.86 -22.78 -3.18
C ALA A 14 6.93 -21.61 -2.79
N GLY A 15 6.20 -21.06 -3.77
CA GLY A 15 5.24 -19.97 -3.57
C GLY A 15 5.50 -18.75 -4.48
N PHE A 16 4.56 -17.80 -4.47
CA PHE A 16 4.67 -16.55 -5.21
C PHE A 16 4.87 -15.38 -4.22
N GLY A 17 5.93 -14.59 -4.42
CA GLY A 17 6.15 -13.35 -3.69
C GLY A 17 5.61 -12.15 -4.48
N TYR A 18 5.03 -11.18 -3.79
CA TYR A 18 4.55 -9.94 -4.41
C TYR A 18 5.01 -8.72 -3.61
N THR A 19 5.40 -7.66 -4.31
CA THR A 19 5.72 -6.34 -3.75
C THR A 19 4.62 -5.37 -4.14
N ALA A 20 4.06 -4.66 -3.16
CA ALA A 20 3.06 -3.62 -3.39
C ALA A 20 3.64 -2.22 -3.10
N SER A 21 3.43 -1.26 -4.00
CA SER A 21 3.75 0.15 -3.80
C SER A 21 2.46 0.94 -3.73
N ILE A 22 2.27 1.71 -2.66
CA ILE A 22 1.07 2.50 -2.41
C ILE A 22 1.44 3.97 -2.38
N ALA A 23 0.72 4.81 -3.13
CA ALA A 23 0.90 6.26 -3.10
C ALA A 23 -0.37 6.94 -2.58
N PHE A 24 -0.21 7.80 -1.59
CA PHE A 24 -1.28 8.59 -0.99
C PHE A 24 -1.37 9.96 -1.68
N LYS A 25 -2.56 10.33 -2.12
CA LYS A 25 -2.85 11.64 -2.73
C LYS A 25 -3.84 12.38 -1.85
N ASP A 26 -3.61 13.67 -1.69
CA ASP A 26 -4.67 14.55 -1.22
C ASP A 26 -5.76 14.59 -2.29
N VAL A 27 -7.01 14.45 -1.86
CA VAL A 27 -8.19 14.63 -2.71
C VAL A 27 -9.03 15.70 -2.01
N GLY A 28 -8.59 16.95 -2.10
CA GLY A 28 -9.30 18.08 -1.48
C GLY A 28 -10.77 18.16 -1.93
N GLU A 29 -11.60 18.94 -1.23
CA GLU A 29 -13.07 18.99 -1.38
C GLU A 29 -13.59 19.16 -2.83
N LYS A 30 -12.77 19.65 -3.75
CA LYS A 30 -13.12 19.84 -5.17
C LYS A 30 -12.47 18.85 -6.13
N LYS A 31 -11.78 17.79 -5.66
CA LYS A 31 -11.07 16.78 -6.45
C LYS A 31 -10.04 17.33 -7.47
N ARG A 32 -9.62 18.61 -7.33
CA ARG A 32 -8.80 19.34 -8.32
C ARG A 32 -7.31 19.36 -8.00
N THR A 33 -6.92 19.09 -6.76
CA THR A 33 -5.51 18.96 -6.37
C THR A 33 -5.16 17.48 -6.27
N SER A 34 -4.17 17.03 -7.04
CA SER A 34 -3.70 15.64 -7.07
C SER A 34 -2.27 15.53 -6.53
N LYS A 35 -1.97 16.29 -5.47
CA LYS A 35 -0.64 16.30 -4.87
C LYS A 35 -0.44 15.04 -4.04
N TYR A 36 0.69 14.36 -4.26
CA TYR A 36 1.11 13.27 -3.38
C TYR A 36 1.41 13.82 -1.98
N LEU A 37 0.98 13.10 -0.95
CA LEU A 37 1.26 13.47 0.43
C LEU A 37 2.76 13.28 0.72
N SER A 38 3.34 14.23 1.44
CA SER A 38 4.69 14.05 2.01
C SER A 38 4.67 13.00 3.12
N ARG A 39 5.85 12.48 3.48
CA ARG A 39 5.98 11.53 4.59
C ARG A 39 5.45 12.09 5.90
N ASP A 40 5.78 13.34 6.21
CA ASP A 40 5.34 13.98 7.46
C ASP A 40 3.82 14.17 7.48
N ALA A 41 3.21 14.45 6.33
CA ALA A 41 1.76 14.49 6.20
C ALA A 41 1.14 13.10 6.45
N ILE A 42 1.73 12.03 5.89
CA ILE A 42 1.27 10.66 6.12
C ILE A 42 1.44 10.27 7.60
N LYS A 43 2.60 10.56 8.21
CA LYS A 43 2.84 10.31 9.64
C LYS A 43 1.85 11.08 10.50
N GLY A 44 1.60 12.35 10.21
CA GLY A 44 0.62 13.17 10.91
C GLY A 44 -0.80 12.62 10.84
N LEU A 45 -1.24 12.12 9.68
CA LEU A 45 -2.57 11.50 9.50
C LEU A 45 -2.74 10.18 10.25
N LEU A 46 -1.64 9.46 10.46
CA LEU A 46 -1.64 8.10 11.02
C LEU A 46 -1.16 8.04 12.47
N LYS A 47 -0.64 9.13 13.04
CA LYS A 47 0.03 9.15 14.36
C LYS A 47 -0.80 8.58 15.51
N ASP A 48 -2.13 8.79 15.48
CA ASP A 48 -3.05 8.37 16.53
C ASP A 48 -3.77 7.05 16.19
N LYS A 49 -3.36 6.39 15.10
CA LYS A 49 -3.94 5.13 14.64
C LYS A 49 -2.99 3.98 14.97
N GLN A 50 -3.55 2.84 15.32
CA GLN A 50 -2.78 1.60 15.49
C GLN A 50 -2.83 0.72 14.23
N MET A 51 -3.94 0.75 13.50
CA MET A 51 -4.18 -0.10 12.34
C MET A 51 -4.94 0.64 11.22
N ILE A 52 -4.68 0.25 9.97
CA ILE A 52 -5.46 0.67 8.78
C ILE A 52 -6.30 -0.52 8.31
N PRO A 53 -7.64 -0.41 8.34
CA PRO A 53 -8.49 -1.42 7.72
C PRO A 53 -8.32 -1.38 6.19
N CYS A 54 -8.03 -2.52 5.60
CA CYS A 54 -7.69 -2.69 4.20
C CYS A 54 -8.53 -3.80 3.58
N LYS A 55 -8.83 -3.67 2.29
CA LYS A 55 -9.50 -4.72 1.50
C LYS A 55 -8.72 -4.94 0.21
N VAL A 56 -8.21 -6.16 0.04
CA VAL A 56 -7.57 -6.58 -1.20
C VAL A 56 -8.63 -7.12 -2.15
N VAL A 57 -8.59 -6.62 -3.39
CA VAL A 57 -9.42 -7.09 -4.50
C VAL A 57 -8.49 -7.66 -5.55
N VAL A 58 -8.66 -8.94 -5.87
CA VAL A 58 -7.89 -9.62 -6.92
C VAL A 58 -8.82 -9.96 -8.07
N THR A 59 -8.51 -9.46 -9.25
CA THR A 59 -9.21 -9.78 -10.50
C THR A 59 -8.26 -10.55 -11.42
N ALA A 60 -8.65 -11.78 -11.77
CA ALA A 60 -7.96 -12.61 -12.75
C ALA A 60 -8.92 -12.91 -13.91
N THR A 61 -8.44 -12.82 -15.15
CA THR A 61 -9.24 -13.08 -16.35
C THR A 61 -9.86 -14.47 -16.30
N GLY A 62 -11.19 -14.56 -16.49
CA GLY A 62 -11.93 -15.82 -16.44
C GLY A 62 -12.47 -16.21 -15.05
N TYR A 63 -12.17 -15.44 -14.00
CA TYR A 63 -12.63 -15.71 -12.63
C TYR A 63 -13.42 -14.53 -12.04
N LYS A 64 -14.31 -14.82 -11.09
CA LYS A 64 -14.96 -13.77 -10.29
C LYS A 64 -13.90 -13.09 -9.44
N ALA A 65 -14.06 -11.77 -9.25
CA ALA A 65 -13.18 -11.01 -8.37
C ALA A 65 -13.17 -11.62 -6.97
N TYR A 66 -11.97 -11.89 -6.44
CA TYR A 66 -11.79 -12.35 -5.09
C TYR A 66 -11.67 -11.15 -4.16
N TYR A 67 -12.47 -11.16 -3.10
CA TYR A 67 -12.48 -10.13 -2.08
C TYR A 67 -12.05 -10.75 -0.76
N THR A 68 -10.98 -10.21 -0.20
CA THR A 68 -10.59 -10.53 1.18
C THR A 68 -11.61 -9.98 2.18
N LYS A 69 -11.68 -10.61 3.37
CA LYS A 69 -12.24 -9.97 4.57
C LYS A 69 -11.40 -8.73 4.92
N SER A 70 -11.90 -7.88 5.81
CA SER A 70 -11.11 -6.75 6.32
C SER A 70 -9.78 -7.25 6.89
N LEU A 71 -8.70 -6.80 6.28
CA LEU A 71 -7.35 -6.99 6.76
C LEU A 71 -6.95 -5.74 7.54
N PHE A 72 -6.02 -5.87 8.47
CA PHE A 72 -5.55 -4.75 9.29
C PHE A 72 -4.06 -4.63 9.12
N ILE A 73 -3.61 -3.50 8.56
CA ILE A 73 -2.18 -3.20 8.42
C ILE A 73 -1.75 -2.41 9.65
N PRO A 74 -0.76 -2.90 10.44
CA PRO A 74 -0.18 -2.14 11.53
C PRO A 74 0.47 -0.85 11.04
N ILE A 75 0.26 0.26 11.75
CA ILE A 75 0.87 1.55 11.38
C ILE A 75 2.40 1.53 11.47
N ALA A 76 2.96 0.74 12.38
CA ALA A 76 4.41 0.54 12.50
C ALA A 76 5.04 0.05 11.19
N ASP A 77 4.40 -0.93 10.52
CA ASP A 77 4.88 -1.48 9.24
C ASP A 77 4.83 -0.43 8.14
N VAL A 78 3.79 0.42 8.12
CA VAL A 78 3.68 1.55 7.18
C VAL A 78 4.81 2.56 7.42
N PHE A 79 5.10 2.90 8.67
CA PHE A 79 6.18 3.83 9.01
C PHE A 79 7.56 3.27 8.67
N SER A 80 7.79 1.98 8.88
CA SER A 80 9.02 1.30 8.46
C SER A 80 9.21 1.40 6.95
N ALA A 81 8.18 1.07 6.16
CA ALA A 81 8.25 1.12 4.70
C ALA A 81 8.47 2.54 4.14
N LEU A 82 8.00 3.57 4.85
CA LEU A 82 8.29 4.97 4.48
C LEU A 82 9.75 5.35 4.70
N SER A 83 10.42 4.75 5.70
CA SER A 83 11.82 4.99 6.02
C SER A 83 12.75 4.39 4.96
N ASP A 84 12.48 3.14 4.54
CA ASP A 84 13.33 2.41 3.58
C ASP A 84 13.34 3.04 2.17
N TYR A 85 12.33 3.83 1.81
CA TYR A 85 12.31 4.55 0.54
C TYR A 85 13.40 5.64 0.45
N ASP A 86 13.98 6.11 1.56
CA ASP A 86 15.11 7.06 1.54
C ASP A 86 16.44 6.38 1.17
N SER A 87 16.63 5.10 1.48
CA SER A 87 17.87 4.39 1.16
C SER A 87 18.04 4.05 -0.33
N PHE A 88 17.03 4.31 -1.16
CA PHE A 88 17.06 4.08 -2.62
C PHE A 88 17.10 5.37 -3.45
N ARG A 89 17.26 6.53 -2.80
CA ARG A 89 17.42 7.82 -3.46
C ARG A 89 18.82 8.37 -3.24
#